data_AF-A0A5J4XV74-F1
#
_entry.id   AF-A0A5J4XV74-F1
#
_cell.length_a   1.000
_cell.length_b   1.000
_cell.length_c   1.000
_cell.angle_alpha   90.00
_cell.angle_beta   90.00
_cell.angle_gamma   90.00
#
_symmetry.space_group_name_H-M   'P 1'
#
loop_
_entity.id
_entity.type
_entity.pdbx_description
1 polymer ?
#
loop_
_entity_poly.entity_id
_entity_poly.type
_entity_poly.pdbx_seq_one_letter_code
_entity_poly.pdbx_strand_id
1 'polypeptide(L)'
;MVAMQCQRRCRRCRKPKPPLAHHCHICSRCVLRMDHHCPWMNNCIGFHNYRFFVLFTFYLWAGSAYSAWMLLWELGRIGRMSQFHMGEAVYPYALLVPFVLSAAVSIALTALMGWHFFLIWQGQSTIDMLNFWRDSKEAKAQGTTLIHPYNLGLKRNFQEVFDVSGHRLWWIRWMLPSRAKRRGDGIFFPTMYDSLQVRPQDLDLTPRTRQHISEVLSQSDTSAV
;
A
#
# COMPACT_ATOMS: atom_id res chain seq x y z
N MET A 1 19.54 13.35 -11.61
CA MET A 1 18.20 12.91 -12.08
C MET A 1 18.38 11.53 -12.72
N VAL A 2 18.28 10.44 -11.97
CA VAL A 2 18.42 9.10 -12.56
C VAL A 2 17.39 8.14 -11.98
N ALA A 3 16.37 7.86 -12.78
CA ALA A 3 15.69 6.57 -12.88
C ALA A 3 14.69 6.63 -14.05
N MET A 4 15.19 6.80 -15.28
CA MET A 4 14.39 6.37 -16.45
C MET A 4 14.45 4.84 -16.48
N GLN A 5 13.62 4.19 -15.67
CA GLN A 5 13.19 2.82 -15.95
C GLN A 5 12.65 2.83 -17.38
N CYS A 6 13.14 1.92 -18.23
CA CYS A 6 12.64 1.73 -19.59
C CYS A 6 11.11 1.82 -19.58
N GLN A 7 10.59 2.89 -20.19
CA GLN A 7 9.17 3.23 -20.17
C GLN A 7 8.41 2.13 -20.89
N ARG A 8 8.01 1.11 -20.12
CA ARG A 8 7.21 0.00 -20.62
C ARG A 8 5.94 0.60 -21.23
N ARG A 9 5.62 0.35 -22.49
CA ARG A 9 4.36 0.86 -23.05
C ARG A 9 3.22 -0.05 -22.60
N CYS A 10 2.09 0.53 -22.18
CA CYS A 10 0.90 -0.27 -21.92
C CYS A 10 0.32 -0.76 -23.25
N ARG A 11 0.23 -2.08 -23.46
CA ARG A 11 -0.32 -2.66 -24.70
C ARG A 11 -1.80 -2.28 -24.94
N ARG A 12 -2.59 -2.16 -23.88
CA ARG A 12 -4.03 -1.83 -23.94
C ARG A 12 -4.25 -0.34 -24.15
N CYS A 13 -3.65 0.51 -23.32
CA CYS A 13 -3.84 1.96 -23.41
C CYS A 13 -2.99 2.63 -24.51
N ARG A 14 -1.98 1.93 -25.06
CA ARG A 14 -0.99 2.45 -26.02
C ARG A 14 -0.24 3.70 -25.56
N LYS A 15 -0.18 3.93 -24.25
CA LYS A 15 0.52 5.06 -23.61
C LYS A 15 1.80 4.59 -22.91
N PRO A 16 2.83 5.45 -22.78
CA PRO A 16 3.95 5.21 -21.88
C PRO A 16 3.42 4.91 -20.48
N LYS A 17 4.00 3.91 -19.82
CA LYS A 17 3.59 3.47 -18.48
C LYS A 17 4.65 3.97 -17.49
N PRO A 18 4.32 4.95 -16.64
CA PRO A 18 5.22 5.40 -15.60
C PRO A 18 5.67 4.24 -14.68
N PRO A 19 6.80 4.41 -13.98
CA PRO A 19 7.21 3.53 -12.89
C PRO A 19 6.06 3.20 -11.94
N LEU A 20 5.96 1.94 -11.50
CA LEU A 20 4.95 1.43 -10.54
C LEU A 20 3.48 1.56 -10.99
N ALA A 21 3.20 2.17 -12.15
CA ALA A 21 1.84 2.16 -12.68
C ALA A 21 1.46 0.72 -13.08
N HIS A 22 0.18 0.36 -13.11
CA HIS A 22 -0.31 -0.89 -13.70
C HIS A 22 -1.64 -0.67 -14.43
N HIS A 23 -1.91 -1.46 -15.47
CA HIS A 23 -3.20 -1.40 -16.17
C HIS A 23 -4.20 -2.26 -15.41
N CYS A 24 -5.27 -1.65 -14.92
CA CYS A 24 -6.39 -2.40 -14.38
C CYS A 24 -7.36 -2.72 -15.50
N HIS A 25 -7.64 -4.00 -15.73
CA HIS A 25 -8.61 -4.43 -16.73
C HIS A 25 -10.04 -3.99 -16.37
N ILE A 26 -10.40 -4.06 -15.09
CA ILE A 26 -11.74 -3.69 -14.61
C ILE A 26 -12.00 -2.20 -14.84
N CYS A 27 -11.07 -1.33 -14.45
CA CYS A 27 -11.19 0.12 -14.69
C CYS A 27 -10.77 0.55 -16.11
N SER A 28 -10.28 -0.37 -16.95
CA SER A 28 -9.80 -0.10 -18.32
C SER A 28 -8.81 1.06 -18.47
N ARG A 29 -7.97 1.29 -17.45
CA ARG A 29 -6.99 2.39 -17.42
C ARG A 29 -5.72 2.03 -16.67
N CYS A 30 -4.63 2.74 -16.99
CA CYS A 30 -3.43 2.71 -16.18
C CYS A 30 -3.62 3.52 -14.89
N VAL A 31 -3.27 2.92 -13.77
CA VAL A 31 -3.34 3.51 -12.42
C VAL A 31 -1.92 3.70 -11.94
N LEU A 32 -1.57 4.93 -11.54
CA LEU A 32 -0.25 5.28 -10.99
C LEU A 32 -0.05 4.59 -9.63
N ARG A 33 1.15 4.04 -9.39
CA ARG A 33 1.50 3.25 -8.18
C ARG A 33 0.34 2.38 -7.72
N MET A 34 -0.13 1.53 -8.63
CA MET A 34 -1.32 0.72 -8.43
C MET A 34 -1.05 -0.33 -7.36
N ASP A 35 -1.95 -0.42 -6.38
CA ASP A 35 -1.89 -1.48 -5.37
C ASP A 35 -2.83 -2.62 -5.75
N HIS A 36 -4.13 -2.34 -5.86
CA HIS A 36 -5.13 -3.32 -6.30
C HIS A 36 -6.39 -2.64 -6.84
N HIS A 37 -7.27 -3.43 -7.46
CA HIS A 37 -8.66 -3.03 -7.67
C HIS A 37 -9.48 -3.54 -6.50
N CYS A 38 -10.15 -2.65 -5.77
CA CYS A 38 -10.94 -3.00 -4.60
C CYS A 38 -12.43 -3.07 -4.99
N PRO A 39 -13.06 -4.26 -4.98
CA PRO A 39 -14.49 -4.39 -5.28
C PRO A 39 -15.37 -3.62 -4.30
N TRP A 40 -14.97 -3.59 -3.02
CA TRP A 40 -15.71 -2.90 -1.94
C TRP A 40 -15.80 -1.39 -2.13
N MET A 41 -14.81 -0.80 -2.80
CA MET A 41 -14.77 0.63 -3.12
C MET A 41 -15.21 0.90 -4.56
N ASN A 42 -15.50 -0.15 -5.34
CA ASN A 42 -15.71 -0.11 -6.78
C ASN A 42 -14.69 0.79 -7.51
N ASN A 43 -13.42 0.70 -7.09
CA ASN A 43 -12.37 1.61 -7.56
C ASN A 43 -10.98 0.99 -7.40
N CYS A 44 -10.05 1.45 -8.23
CA CYS A 44 -8.64 1.12 -8.04
C CYS A 44 -8.04 1.92 -6.89
N ILE A 45 -7.24 1.23 -6.09
CA ILE A 45 -6.40 1.82 -5.06
C ILE A 45 -5.00 2.01 -5.63
N GLY A 46 -4.48 3.23 -5.55
CA GLY A 46 -3.15 3.58 -6.05
C GLY A 46 -2.70 4.96 -5.56
N PHE A 47 -1.84 5.63 -6.32
CA PHE A 47 -1.13 6.83 -5.88
C PHE A 47 -2.01 7.91 -5.23
N HIS A 48 -3.15 8.24 -5.84
CA HIS A 48 -4.00 9.36 -5.40
C HIS A 48 -4.91 9.05 -4.21
N ASN A 49 -5.20 7.78 -3.95
CA ASN A 49 -6.20 7.37 -2.94
C ASN A 49 -5.71 6.33 -1.93
N TYR A 50 -4.46 5.86 -2.02
CA TYR A 50 -3.93 4.87 -1.08
C TYR A 50 -4.06 5.31 0.39
N ARG A 51 -3.73 6.57 0.69
CA ARG A 51 -3.90 7.11 2.06
C ARG A 51 -5.34 7.05 2.58
N PHE A 52 -6.31 7.30 1.69
CA PHE A 52 -7.73 7.29 2.04
C PHE A 52 -8.22 5.88 2.25
N PHE A 53 -7.72 4.93 1.45
CA PHE A 53 -7.99 3.51 1.65
C PHE A 53 -7.46 3.03 3.01
N VAL A 54 -6.22 3.37 3.37
CA VAL A 54 -5.65 2.97 4.68
C VAL A 54 -6.45 3.59 5.84
N LEU A 55 -6.84 4.86 5.72
CA LEU A 55 -7.70 5.52 6.71
C LEU A 55 -9.10 4.91 6.80
N PHE A 56 -9.72 4.59 5.65
CA PHE A 56 -11.00 3.91 5.58
C PHE A 56 -10.94 2.57 6.33
N THR A 57 -9.93 1.74 6.03
CA THR A 57 -9.73 0.46 6.70
C THR A 57 -9.49 0.66 8.20
N PHE A 58 -8.78 1.72 8.60
CA PHE A 58 -8.49 2.02 10.01
C PHE A 58 -9.75 2.40 10.79
N TYR A 59 -10.56 3.30 10.26
CA TYR A 59 -11.79 3.72 10.91
C TYR A 59 -12.85 2.62 10.91
N LEU A 60 -12.91 1.80 9.86
CA LEU A 60 -13.80 0.64 9.83
C LEU A 60 -13.38 -0.42 10.85
N TRP A 61 -12.08 -0.66 11.00
CA TRP A 61 -11.54 -1.52 12.06
C TRP A 61 -11.86 -0.96 13.45
N ALA A 62 -11.58 0.32 13.71
CA ALA A 62 -11.83 0.94 15.00
C ALA A 62 -13.32 0.89 15.38
N GLY A 63 -14.22 1.21 14.44
CA GLY A 63 -15.67 1.16 14.67
C GLY A 63 -16.19 -0.26 14.92
N SER A 64 -15.74 -1.24 14.14
CA SER A 64 -16.14 -2.65 14.32
C SER A 64 -15.56 -3.26 15.60
N ALA A 65 -14.31 -2.95 15.95
CA ALA A 65 -13.69 -3.36 17.20
C ALA A 65 -14.38 -2.75 18.42
N TYR A 66 -14.70 -1.45 18.37
CA TYR A 66 -15.46 -0.78 19.43
C TYR A 66 -16.85 -1.40 19.60
N SER A 67 -17.55 -1.66 18.50
CA SER A 67 -18.88 -2.31 18.52
C SER A 67 -18.80 -3.71 19.12
N ALA A 68 -17.81 -4.52 18.71
CA ALA A 68 -17.60 -5.86 19.27
C ALA A 68 -17.29 -5.81 20.78
N TRP A 69 -16.47 -4.86 21.22
CA TRP A 69 -16.15 -4.66 22.63
C TRP A 69 -17.40 -4.31 23.47
N MET A 70 -18.19 -3.33 23.01
CA MET A 70 -19.40 -2.90 23.71
C MET A 70 -20.45 -4.02 23.80
N LEU A 71 -20.61 -4.79 22.72
CA LEU A 71 -21.54 -5.92 22.70
C LEU A 71 -21.06 -7.07 23.59
N LEU A 72 -19.76 -7.36 23.60
CA LEU A 72 -19.17 -8.36 24.52
C LEU A 72 -19.38 -7.97 25.98
N TRP A 73 -19.18 -6.69 26.30
CA TRP A 73 -19.42 -6.16 27.64
C TRP A 73 -20.87 -6.37 28.08
N GLU A 74 -21.82 -6.04 27.21
CA GLU A 74 -23.25 -6.17 27.48
C GLU A 74 -23.68 -7.64 27.61
N LEU A 75 -23.23 -8.52 26.71
CA LEU A 75 -23.45 -9.97 26.82
C LEU A 75 -22.89 -10.53 28.13
N GLY A 76 -21.70 -10.09 28.55
CA GLY A 76 -21.11 -10.46 29.82
C GLY A 76 -21.89 -9.93 31.03
N ARG A 77 -22.42 -8.70 30.97
CA ARG A 77 -23.29 -8.11 32.01
C ARG A 77 -24.54 -8.95 32.20
N ILE A 78 -25.20 -9.26 31.09
CA ILE A 78 -26.41 -10.05 31.03
C ILE A 78 -26.17 -11.48 31.55
N GLY A 79 -25.08 -12.14 31.13
CA GLY A 79 -24.74 -13.48 31.60
C GLY A 79 -24.46 -13.59 33.10
N ARG A 80 -24.18 -12.46 33.78
CA ARG A 80 -24.02 -12.39 35.25
C ARG A 80 -25.33 -12.11 36.00
N MET A 81 -26.41 -11.73 35.31
CA MET A 81 -27.71 -11.49 35.94
C MET A 81 -28.45 -12.82 36.12
N SER A 82 -28.82 -13.16 37.37
CA SER A 82 -29.47 -14.43 37.73
C SER A 82 -30.98 -14.48 37.45
N GLN A 83 -31.60 -13.37 37.05
CA GLN A 83 -33.05 -13.26 36.83
C GLN A 83 -33.38 -12.95 35.38
N PHE A 84 -33.30 -13.96 34.52
CA PHE A 84 -33.85 -13.88 33.17
C PHE A 84 -35.31 -14.33 33.18
N HIS A 85 -36.22 -13.41 32.86
CA HIS A 85 -37.60 -13.80 32.58
C HIS A 85 -37.65 -14.48 31.19
N MET A 86 -38.32 -15.64 31.11
CA MET A 86 -38.37 -16.51 29.91
C MET A 86 -38.90 -15.81 28.63
N GLY A 87 -39.52 -14.63 28.75
CA GLY A 87 -39.98 -13.79 27.62
C GLY A 87 -38.90 -12.88 27.01
N GLU A 88 -37.71 -12.78 27.59
CA GLU A 88 -36.64 -11.88 27.13
C GLU A 88 -35.53 -12.56 26.32
N ALA A 89 -35.67 -13.86 25.99
CA ALA A 89 -34.65 -14.62 25.27
C ALA A 89 -34.29 -14.02 23.88
N VAL A 90 -35.16 -13.21 23.28
CA VAL A 90 -34.89 -12.50 22.01
C VAL A 90 -33.75 -11.48 22.15
N TYR A 91 -33.62 -10.84 23.31
CA TYR A 91 -32.65 -9.78 23.56
C TYR A 91 -31.17 -10.25 23.48
N PRO A 92 -30.74 -11.33 24.17
CA PRO A 92 -29.37 -11.83 24.02
C PRO A 92 -29.06 -12.33 22.60
N TYR A 93 -30.01 -12.91 21.87
CA TYR A 93 -29.79 -13.26 20.46
C TYR A 93 -29.64 -12.03 19.56
N ALA A 94 -30.44 -10.98 19.81
CA ALA A 94 -30.34 -9.70 19.11
C ALA A 94 -28.99 -8.99 19.33
N LEU A 95 -28.28 -9.28 20.43
CA LEU A 95 -26.92 -8.80 20.70
C LEU A 95 -25.82 -9.73 20.19
N LEU A 96 -26.06 -11.05 20.21
CA LEU A 96 -25.09 -12.06 19.78
C LEU A 96 -24.78 -11.96 18.28
N VAL A 97 -25.80 -11.80 17.43
CA VAL A 97 -25.61 -11.70 15.98
C VAL A 97 -24.72 -10.51 15.58
N PRO A 98 -25.03 -9.26 15.98
CA PRO A 98 -24.15 -8.13 15.66
C PRO A 98 -22.78 -8.24 16.34
N PHE A 99 -22.66 -8.91 17.49
CA PHE A 99 -21.36 -9.18 18.11
C PHE A 99 -20.51 -10.07 17.21
N VAL A 100 -21.05 -11.20 16.76
CA VAL A 100 -20.34 -12.15 15.89
C VAL A 100 -19.92 -11.47 14.59
N LEU A 101 -20.82 -10.71 13.96
CA LEU A 101 -20.51 -9.97 12.74
C LEU A 101 -19.42 -8.91 12.95
N SER A 102 -19.53 -8.10 14.02
CA SER A 102 -18.56 -7.05 14.34
C SER A 102 -17.18 -7.64 14.68
N ALA A 103 -17.14 -8.74 15.42
CA ALA A 103 -15.91 -9.45 15.76
C ALA A 103 -15.26 -10.05 14.51
N ALA A 104 -16.03 -10.72 13.65
CA ALA A 104 -15.53 -11.30 12.40
C ALA A 104 -14.93 -10.23 11.47
N VAL A 105 -15.64 -9.11 11.29
CA VAL A 105 -15.15 -7.96 10.51
C VAL A 105 -13.88 -7.38 11.14
N SER A 106 -13.86 -7.19 12.46
CA SER A 106 -12.69 -6.65 13.16
C SER A 106 -11.44 -7.53 12.99
N ILE A 107 -11.60 -8.85 13.09
CA ILE A 107 -10.50 -9.82 12.87
C ILE A 107 -10.00 -9.75 11.42
N ALA A 108 -10.90 -9.80 10.44
CA ALA A 108 -10.52 -9.74 9.03
C ALA A 108 -9.80 -8.42 8.68
N LEU A 109 -10.29 -7.29 9.21
CA LEU A 109 -9.68 -5.98 9.02
C LEU A 109 -8.34 -5.85 9.75
N THR A 110 -8.14 -6.54 10.87
CA THR A 110 -6.84 -6.59 11.56
C THR A 110 -5.77 -7.21 10.66
N ALA A 111 -6.08 -8.33 9.99
CA ALA A 111 -5.16 -8.97 9.04
C ALA A 111 -4.88 -8.06 7.82
N LEU A 112 -5.93 -7.46 7.24
CA LEU A 112 -5.78 -6.54 6.11
C LEU A 112 -4.97 -5.29 6.50
N MET A 113 -5.23 -4.73 7.68
CA MET A 113 -4.51 -3.57 8.20
C MET A 113 -3.03 -3.89 8.43
N GLY A 114 -2.74 -5.02 9.07
CA GLY A 114 -1.37 -5.50 9.29
C GLY A 114 -0.60 -5.65 7.98
N TRP A 115 -1.26 -6.22 6.96
CA TRP A 115 -0.69 -6.33 5.61
C TRP A 115 -0.33 -4.96 5.01
N HIS A 116 -1.24 -4.00 5.04
CA HIS A 116 -0.98 -2.68 4.47
C HIS A 116 0.06 -1.89 5.28
N PHE A 117 0.11 -2.02 6.60
CA PHE A 117 1.19 -1.43 7.39
C PHE A 117 2.55 -2.04 7.07
N PHE A 118 2.63 -3.35 6.84
CA PHE A 118 3.86 -4.00 6.37
C PHE A 118 4.30 -3.44 5.00
N LEU A 119 3.37 -3.28 4.06
CA LEU A 119 3.68 -2.67 2.75
C LEU A 119 4.16 -1.21 2.89
N ILE A 120 3.53 -0.43 3.77
CA ILE A 120 3.96 0.94 4.07
C ILE A 120 5.36 0.94 4.69
N TRP A 121 5.66 0.04 5.62
CA TRP A 121 7.00 -0.09 6.18
C TRP A 121 8.03 -0.30 5.07
N GLN A 122 7.78 -1.25 4.17
CA GLN A 122 8.73 -1.59 3.10
C GLN A 122 8.76 -0.55 1.96
N GLY A 123 7.84 0.41 1.94
CA GLY A 123 7.74 1.41 0.87
C GLY A 123 7.21 0.82 -0.45
N GLN A 124 6.46 -0.27 -0.38
CA GLN A 124 6.03 -1.06 -1.55
C GLN A 124 4.50 -1.02 -1.73
N SER A 125 4.02 -1.22 -2.96
CA SER A 125 2.66 -1.72 -3.18
C SER A 125 2.64 -3.25 -3.19
N THR A 126 1.45 -3.84 -3.13
CA THR A 126 1.24 -5.29 -3.24
C THR A 126 1.83 -5.82 -4.55
N ILE A 127 1.62 -5.12 -5.66
CA ILE A 127 2.16 -5.51 -6.98
C ILE A 127 3.68 -5.38 -7.01
N ASP A 128 4.23 -4.30 -6.43
CA ASP A 128 5.68 -4.09 -6.39
C ASP A 128 6.36 -5.18 -5.57
N MET A 129 5.78 -5.52 -4.42
CA MET A 129 6.26 -6.60 -3.58
C MET A 129 6.26 -7.93 -4.38
N LEU A 130 5.15 -8.30 -5.03
CA LEU A 130 5.10 -9.53 -5.85
C LEU A 130 6.14 -9.57 -6.97
N ASN A 131 6.33 -8.45 -7.68
CA ASN A 131 7.39 -8.34 -8.69
C ASN A 131 8.77 -8.50 -8.07
N PHE A 132 9.01 -7.85 -6.93
CA PHE A 132 10.28 -7.94 -6.21
C PHE A 132 10.57 -9.38 -5.72
N TRP A 133 9.59 -10.11 -5.21
CA TRP A 133 9.77 -11.52 -4.82
C TRP A 133 10.15 -12.40 -6.00
N ARG A 134 9.55 -12.18 -7.19
CA ARG A 134 9.94 -12.89 -8.40
C ARG A 134 11.37 -12.55 -8.80
N ASP A 135 11.67 -11.26 -8.93
CA ASP A 135 12.96 -10.78 -9.42
C ASP A 135 14.10 -11.12 -8.43
N SER A 136 13.80 -11.20 -7.11
CA SER A 136 14.74 -11.63 -6.07
C SER A 136 15.10 -13.12 -6.16
N LYS A 137 14.14 -13.98 -6.54
CA LYS A 137 14.44 -15.41 -6.80
C LYS A 137 15.40 -15.57 -7.98
N GLU A 138 15.19 -14.80 -9.04
CA GLU A 138 16.08 -14.77 -10.21
C GLU A 138 17.48 -14.26 -9.84
N ALA A 139 17.56 -13.16 -9.08
CA ALA A 139 18.83 -12.60 -8.61
C ALA A 139 19.62 -13.61 -7.76
N LYS A 140 18.95 -14.32 -6.84
CA LYS A 140 19.57 -15.36 -6.00
C LYS A 140 20.10 -16.52 -6.84
N ALA A 141 19.37 -16.93 -7.88
CA ALA A 141 19.83 -17.96 -8.81
C ALA A 141 21.10 -17.53 -9.58
N GLN A 142 21.29 -16.23 -9.77
CA GLN A 142 22.48 -15.64 -10.40
C GLN A 142 23.59 -15.29 -9.40
N GLY A 143 23.43 -15.61 -8.11
CA GLY A 143 24.39 -15.27 -7.06
C GLY A 143 24.43 -13.79 -6.69
N THR A 144 23.40 -13.02 -7.03
CA THR A 144 23.32 -11.57 -6.81
C THR A 144 22.25 -11.21 -5.79
N THR A 145 22.43 -10.07 -5.12
CA THR A 145 21.46 -9.55 -4.15
C THR A 145 20.65 -8.42 -4.78
N LEU A 146 19.32 -8.51 -4.68
CA LEU A 146 18.41 -7.48 -5.15
C LEU A 146 17.94 -6.63 -3.97
N ILE A 147 18.21 -5.33 -4.02
CA ILE A 147 17.76 -4.36 -3.02
C ILE A 147 16.56 -3.60 -3.57
N HIS A 148 15.53 -3.40 -2.76
CA HIS A 148 14.34 -2.70 -3.21
C HIS A 148 14.55 -1.17 -3.24
N PRO A 149 14.47 -0.51 -4.41
CA PRO A 149 14.93 0.86 -4.58
C PRO A 149 14.04 1.91 -3.90
N TYR A 150 12.76 1.64 -3.68
CA TYR A 150 11.80 2.60 -3.11
C TYR A 150 11.65 2.52 -1.59
N ASN A 151 12.46 1.70 -0.91
CA ASN A 151 12.46 1.66 0.54
C ASN A 151 13.37 2.77 1.08
N LEU A 152 12.78 3.85 1.60
CA LEU A 152 13.49 5.03 2.14
C LEU A 152 13.66 4.99 3.66
N GLY A 153 13.31 3.86 4.29
CA GLY A 153 13.25 3.70 5.73
C GLY A 153 11.85 4.01 6.31
N LEU A 154 11.57 3.43 7.48
CA LEU A 154 10.24 3.37 8.10
C LEU A 154 9.56 4.74 8.21
N LYS A 155 10.26 5.73 8.75
CA LYS A 155 9.72 7.08 8.93
C LYS A 155 9.38 7.74 7.60
N ARG A 156 10.30 7.71 6.62
CA ARG A 156 10.08 8.36 5.33
C ARG A 156 8.99 7.68 4.53
N ASN A 157 8.97 6.35 4.48
CA ASN A 157 7.92 5.61 3.77
C ASN A 157 6.53 5.92 4.33
N PHE A 158 6.39 5.99 5.65
CA PHE A 158 5.14 6.37 6.30
C PHE A 158 4.74 7.82 5.96
N GLN A 159 5.68 8.75 6.08
CA GLN A 159 5.41 10.16 5.81
C GLN A 159 5.04 10.42 4.34
N GLU A 160 5.61 9.68 3.39
CA GLU A 160 5.27 9.74 1.95
C GLU A 160 3.86 9.24 1.62
N VAL A 161 3.32 8.31 2.41
CA VAL A 161 1.95 7.81 2.22
C VAL A 161 0.93 8.79 2.76
N PHE A 162 1.13 9.27 3.99
CA PHE A 162 0.16 10.13 4.68
C PHE A 162 0.39 11.63 4.46
N ASP A 163 1.45 12.01 3.74
CA ASP A 163 1.80 13.39 3.43
C ASP A 163 1.97 14.28 4.67
N VAL A 164 2.65 13.71 5.67
CA VAL A 164 2.89 14.34 6.97
C VAL A 164 4.36 14.76 7.16
N SER A 165 5.16 14.70 6.09
CA SER A 165 6.55 15.16 6.06
C SER A 165 6.66 16.64 6.47
N GLY A 166 7.48 16.92 7.49
CA GLY A 166 7.74 18.28 7.99
C GLY A 166 6.85 18.73 9.15
N HIS A 167 5.89 17.92 9.60
CA HIS A 167 5.07 18.25 10.76
C HIS A 167 5.62 17.66 12.07
N ARG A 168 5.69 18.45 13.14
CA ARG A 168 6.12 18.01 14.48
C ARG A 168 5.26 16.86 15.01
N LEU A 169 3.95 16.91 14.78
CA LEU A 169 2.94 15.93 15.23
C LEU A 169 2.52 14.96 14.11
N TRP A 170 3.45 14.55 13.25
CA TRP A 170 3.17 13.67 12.11
C TRP A 170 2.50 12.33 12.52
N TRP A 171 2.81 11.83 13.72
CA TRP A 171 2.33 10.56 14.28
C TRP A 171 0.87 10.59 14.75
N ILE A 172 0.26 11.77 14.92
CA ILE A 172 -1.19 11.92 15.14
C ILE A 172 -1.87 12.34 13.84
N ARG A 173 -1.23 13.25 13.10
CA ARG A 173 -1.83 13.91 11.94
C ARG A 173 -2.20 12.95 10.82
N TRP A 174 -1.51 11.82 10.70
CA TRP A 174 -1.82 10.81 9.68
C TRP A 174 -3.26 10.30 9.77
N MET A 175 -3.85 10.27 10.98
CA MET A 175 -5.20 9.79 11.22
C MET A 175 -6.26 10.75 10.65
N LEU A 176 -5.94 12.04 10.49
CA LEU A 176 -6.91 13.02 10.02
C LEU A 176 -7.07 12.92 8.49
N PRO A 177 -8.31 12.76 7.98
CA PRO A 177 -8.55 12.77 6.54
C PRO A 177 -8.25 14.16 5.97
N SER A 178 -7.04 14.31 5.43
CA SER A 178 -6.60 15.55 4.80
C SER A 178 -7.06 15.61 3.34
N ARG A 179 -7.74 16.71 2.99
CA ARG A 179 -8.04 17.05 1.58
C ARG A 179 -6.82 17.60 0.82
N ALA A 180 -5.70 17.86 1.51
CA ALA A 180 -4.50 18.39 0.87
C ALA A 180 -4.05 17.46 -0.24
N LYS A 181 -3.75 17.99 -1.43
CA LYS A 181 -3.26 17.20 -2.55
C LYS A 181 -1.99 16.46 -2.13
N ARG A 182 -1.90 15.17 -2.44
CA ARG A 182 -0.70 14.36 -2.15
C ARG A 182 0.52 15.00 -2.83
N ARG A 183 1.63 15.15 -2.10
CA ARG A 183 2.94 15.52 -2.66
C ARG A 183 3.41 14.50 -3.70
N GLY A 184 4.12 15.00 -4.71
CA GLY A 184 4.56 14.22 -5.87
C GLY A 184 3.53 14.14 -6.99
N ASP A 185 3.99 13.75 -8.17
CA ASP A 185 3.17 13.63 -9.38
C ASP A 185 2.71 12.19 -9.68
N GLY A 186 3.24 11.21 -8.94
CA GLY A 186 2.96 9.80 -9.13
C GLY A 186 3.66 9.18 -10.35
N ILE A 187 4.56 9.93 -10.99
CA ILE A 187 5.37 9.53 -12.14
C ILE A 187 6.82 9.34 -11.68
N PHE A 188 7.34 10.29 -10.91
CA PHE A 188 8.66 10.22 -10.30
C PHE A 188 8.53 9.88 -8.82
N PHE A 189 9.29 8.89 -8.38
CA PHE A 189 9.36 8.46 -6.99
C PHE A 189 10.80 8.49 -6.51
N PRO A 190 11.08 9.07 -5.32
CA PRO A 190 12.40 9.04 -4.74
C PRO A 190 12.85 7.59 -4.50
N THR A 191 14.10 7.34 -4.80
CA THR A 191 14.77 6.06 -4.56
C THR A 191 15.87 6.21 -3.50
N MET A 192 16.28 5.10 -2.91
CA MET A 192 17.42 5.09 -1.98
C MET A 192 18.74 5.53 -2.65
N TYR A 193 18.86 5.37 -3.97
CA TYR A 193 20.03 5.81 -4.73
C TYR A 193 20.13 7.33 -4.79
N ASP A 194 18.99 8.04 -4.85
CA ASP A 194 18.97 9.50 -4.81
C ASP A 194 19.54 10.05 -3.49
N SER A 195 19.35 9.33 -2.38
CA SER A 195 19.92 9.70 -1.08
C SER A 195 21.40 9.35 -0.91
N LEU A 196 21.93 8.41 -1.71
CA LEU A 196 23.32 7.99 -1.65
C LEU A 196 24.24 8.77 -2.60
N GLN A 197 23.69 9.60 -3.50
CA GLN A 197 24.42 10.23 -4.61
C GLN A 197 25.20 9.24 -5.50
N VAL A 198 24.89 7.93 -5.41
CA VAL A 198 25.54 6.88 -6.20
C VAL A 198 24.85 6.79 -7.55
N ARG A 199 25.59 6.91 -8.65
CA ARG A 199 25.02 6.69 -9.98
C ARG A 199 24.76 5.20 -10.17
N PRO A 200 23.68 4.79 -10.86
CA PRO A 200 23.44 3.38 -11.17
C PRO A 200 24.61 2.67 -11.87
N GLN A 201 25.43 3.42 -12.60
CA GLN A 201 26.65 2.91 -13.26
C GLN A 201 27.73 2.45 -12.27
N ASP A 202 27.71 2.97 -11.04
CA ASP A 202 28.69 2.71 -9.98
C ASP A 202 28.23 1.56 -9.04
N LEU A 203 27.04 0.99 -9.28
CA LEU A 203 26.52 -0.17 -8.55
C LEU A 203 26.95 -1.46 -9.26
N ASP A 204 27.30 -2.51 -8.49
CA ASP A 204 27.63 -3.83 -9.03
C ASP A 204 26.35 -4.52 -9.55
N LEU A 205 25.94 -4.09 -10.74
CA LEU A 205 24.70 -4.48 -11.38
C LEU A 205 24.89 -5.75 -12.21
N THR A 206 23.86 -6.60 -12.20
CA THR A 206 23.84 -7.82 -12.99
C THR A 206 24.11 -7.52 -14.47
N PRO A 207 24.73 -8.43 -15.25
CA PRO A 207 25.07 -8.20 -16.66
C PRO A 207 23.87 -7.75 -17.50
N ARG A 208 22.67 -8.29 -17.21
CA ARG A 208 21.41 -7.91 -17.86
C ARG A 208 21.00 -6.48 -17.54
N THR A 209 21.22 -6.03 -16.30
CA THR A 209 20.95 -4.66 -15.87
C THR A 209 21.99 -3.68 -16.43
N ARG A 210 23.26 -4.11 -16.51
CA ARG A 210 24.35 -3.34 -17.15
C ARG A 210 24.09 -3.15 -18.65
N GLN A 211 23.69 -4.22 -19.35
CA GLN A 211 23.33 -4.20 -20.77
C GLN A 211 22.11 -3.30 -21.03
N HIS A 212 21.11 -3.38 -20.16
CA HIS A 212 19.94 -2.51 -20.21
C HIS A 212 20.30 -1.03 -19.98
N ILE A 213 21.22 -0.73 -19.06
CA ILE A 213 21.70 0.63 -18.83
C ILE A 213 22.54 1.13 -20.02
N SER A 214 23.40 0.30 -20.60
CA SER A 214 24.19 0.69 -21.79
C SER A 214 23.31 0.95 -23.01
N GLU A 215 22.24 0.17 -23.21
CA GLU A 215 21.24 0.41 -24.26
C GLU A 215 20.45 1.71 -24.02
N VAL A 216 20.23 2.08 -22.76
CA VAL A 216 19.55 3.33 -22.39
C VAL A 216 20.45 4.54 -22.61
N LEU A 217 21.74 4.44 -22.31
CA LEU A 217 22.70 5.54 -22.50
C LEU A 217 23.00 5.81 -23.98
N SER A 218 23.05 4.77 -24.83
CA SER A 218 23.24 4.95 -26.27
C SER A 218 22.02 5.56 -26.97
N GLN A 219 20.82 5.39 -26.39
CA GLN A 219 19.58 6.00 -26.90
C GLN A 219 19.38 7.46 -26.42
N SER A 220 19.98 7.85 -25.29
CA SER A 220 19.97 9.26 -24.86
C SER A 220 20.88 10.14 -25.71
N ASP A 221 22.00 9.61 -26.22
CA ASP A 221 22.93 10.37 -27.05
C ASP A 221 22.36 10.64 -28.46
N THR A 222 21.38 9.85 -28.91
CA THR A 222 20.72 10.02 -30.22
C THR A 222 19.50 10.92 -30.18
N SER A 223 19.06 11.36 -29.01
CA SER A 223 17.89 12.26 -28.81
C SER A 223 18.28 13.68 -28.35
N ALA A 224 19.57 13.98 -28.32
CA ALA A 224 20.14 15.30 -28.02
C ALA A 224 20.63 16.07 -29.27
N VAL A 225 20.23 15.63 -30.47
CA VAL A 225 20.41 16.34 -31.75
C VAL A 225 19.05 16.64 -32.37
#